data_AF-A0A3B9ANV9-F1
#
_entry.id   AF-A0A3B9ANV9-F1
#
_cell.length_a   1.000
_cell.length_b   1.000
_cell.length_c   1.000
_cell.angle_alpha   90.00
_cell.angle_beta   90.00
_cell.angle_gamma   90.00
#
_symmetry.space_group_name_H-M   'P 1'
#
loop_
_entity.id
_entity.type
_entity.pdbx_description
1 polymer ?
#
loop_
_entity_poly.entity_id
_entity_poly.type
_entity_poly.pdbx_seq_one_letter_code
_entity_poly.pdbx_strand_id
1 'polypeptide(L)'
;MLKSTQILLFSCLLLSFSCQAQIAPVKEIRFPNGKICLLLDSISAGKAITTDRIDGYFDKVNVSEMSIQMQQPIDPGKTRATVHQEYIQYLKTDVEGFTAEEASFVEGIIRKVYQTSTEVAPYLFTDTMKLLKTTGRH
;
A
#
# COMPACT_ATOMS: atom_id res chain seq x y z
N MET A 1 44.87 30.58 8.32
CA MET A 1 44.40 29.58 9.30
C MET A 1 42.91 29.81 9.59
N LEU A 2 42.06 29.53 8.59
CA LEU A 2 40.60 29.51 8.80
C LEU A 2 40.27 28.16 9.45
N LYS A 3 39.59 28.25 10.59
CA LYS A 3 39.47 27.20 11.60
C LYS A 3 38.73 25.99 11.05
N SER A 4 39.33 24.80 11.19
CA SER A 4 38.75 23.47 10.89
C SER A 4 37.31 23.31 11.45
N THR A 5 36.99 24.04 12.51
CA THR A 5 35.66 24.12 13.14
C THR A 5 34.58 24.72 12.25
N GLN A 6 34.89 25.66 11.33
CA GLN A 6 33.88 26.25 10.43
C GLN A 6 33.48 25.31 9.28
N ILE A 7 34.38 24.43 8.83
CA ILE A 7 34.09 23.46 7.77
C ILE A 7 33.17 22.35 8.29
N LEU A 8 33.35 21.93 9.55
CA LEU A 8 32.50 20.93 10.20
C LEU A 8 31.04 21.41 10.38
N LEU A 9 30.87 22.70 10.72
CA LEU A 9 29.55 23.33 10.85
C LEU A 9 28.81 23.46 9.51
N PHE A 10 29.54 23.71 8.42
CA PHE A 10 28.92 23.81 7.09
C PHE A 10 28.49 22.44 6.54
N SER A 11 29.22 21.38 6.87
CA SER A 11 28.87 20.02 6.47
C SER A 11 27.62 19.47 7.21
N CYS A 12 27.37 19.91 8.45
CA CYS A 12 26.15 19.56 9.18
C CYS A 12 24.89 20.28 8.63
N LEU A 13 25.04 21.50 8.10
CA LEU A 13 23.91 22.26 7.54
C LEU A 13 23.38 21.65 6.23
N LEU A 14 24.24 21.01 5.45
CA LEU A 14 23.88 20.39 4.15
C LEU A 14 23.21 19.02 4.30
N LEU A 15 23.37 18.34 5.45
CA LEU A 15 22.67 17.07 5.75
C LEU A 15 21.25 17.27 6.27
N SER A 16 20.83 18.52 6.49
CA SER A 16 19.47 18.87 6.96
C SER A 16 18.43 18.93 5.83
N PHE A 17 18.85 18.83 4.56
CA PHE A 17 17.95 18.49 3.44
C PHE A 17 17.74 16.98 3.36
N SER A 18 17.50 16.36 4.51
CA SER A 18 17.02 14.99 4.60
C SER A 18 15.62 14.93 3.99
N CYS A 19 15.56 14.32 2.81
CA CYS A 19 14.39 13.75 2.13
C CYS A 19 13.07 13.89 2.91
N GLN A 20 12.31 14.96 2.65
CA GLN A 20 10.87 14.95 2.91
C GLN A 20 10.22 14.05 1.87
N ALA A 21 10.35 12.74 2.05
CA ALA A 21 9.34 11.82 1.54
C ALA A 21 8.06 12.20 2.30
N GLN A 22 7.29 13.11 1.72
CA GLN A 22 6.00 13.53 2.23
C GLN A 22 5.08 12.32 2.07
N ILE A 23 5.13 11.41 3.04
CA ILE A 23 4.17 10.32 3.16
C ILE A 23 2.83 11.02 3.32
N ALA A 24 2.06 11.08 2.23
CA ALA A 24 0.74 11.66 2.26
C ALA A 24 -0.05 10.88 3.32
N PRO A 25 -0.66 11.56 4.30
CA PRO A 25 -1.42 10.88 5.34
C PRO A 25 -2.60 10.14 4.71
N VAL A 26 -3.09 9.12 5.40
CA VAL A 26 -4.29 8.38 5.02
C VAL A 26 -5.41 9.37 4.66
N LYS A 27 -5.88 9.33 3.40
CA LYS A 27 -6.99 10.16 2.96
C LYS A 27 -8.30 9.42 3.20
N GLU A 28 -9.22 10.07 3.88
CA GLU A 28 -10.55 9.55 4.14
C GLU A 28 -11.58 10.18 3.20
N ILE A 29 -12.35 9.33 2.52
CA ILE A 29 -13.50 9.73 1.71
C ILE A 29 -14.76 9.27 2.44
N ARG A 30 -15.65 10.21 2.75
CA ARG A 30 -16.94 9.94 3.42
C ARG A 30 -18.09 9.92 2.42
N PHE A 31 -19.06 9.04 2.67
CA PHE A 31 -20.28 8.89 1.88
C PHE A 31 -21.55 9.21 2.70
N PRO A 32 -22.69 9.56 2.06
CA PRO A 32 -23.89 10.02 2.75
C PRO A 32 -24.50 9.07 3.79
N ASN A 33 -24.28 7.76 3.65
CA ASN A 33 -24.79 6.73 4.56
C ASN A 33 -23.80 6.34 5.67
N GLY A 34 -22.80 7.19 5.93
CA GLY A 34 -21.79 6.97 6.97
C GLY A 34 -20.68 5.99 6.58
N LYS A 35 -20.75 5.38 5.39
CA LYS A 35 -19.66 4.54 4.87
C LYS A 35 -18.44 5.39 4.57
N ILE A 36 -17.26 4.77 4.64
CA ILE A 36 -15.98 5.43 4.39
C ILE A 36 -15.06 4.61 3.48
N CYS A 37 -14.20 5.30 2.76
CA CYS A 37 -13.07 4.73 2.05
C CYS A 37 -11.77 5.38 2.54
N LEU A 38 -10.80 4.57 2.94
CA LEU A 38 -9.49 4.99 3.39
C LEU A 38 -8.47 4.68 2.31
N LEU A 39 -7.84 5.71 1.76
CA LEU A 39 -6.67 5.56 0.90
C LEU A 39 -5.45 5.51 1.82
N LEU A 40 -4.88 4.32 1.96
CA LEU A 40 -3.82 4.07 2.93
C LEU A 40 -2.48 4.61 2.43
N ASP A 41 -1.66 5.09 3.37
CA ASP A 41 -0.23 5.27 3.15
C ASP A 41 0.50 3.91 3.15
N SER A 42 1.78 3.91 2.78
CA SER A 42 2.58 2.68 2.69
C SER A 42 2.65 1.92 4.03
N ILE A 43 2.78 2.64 5.15
CA ILE A 43 2.89 2.03 6.48
C ILE A 43 1.58 1.33 6.87
N SER A 44 0.46 1.99 6.65
CA SER A 44 -0.87 1.48 6.96
C SER A 44 -1.28 0.37 6.00
N ALA A 45 -0.90 0.47 4.72
CA ALA A 45 -1.12 -0.56 3.71
C ALA A 45 -0.37 -1.85 4.06
N GLY A 46 0.92 -1.76 4.41
CA GLY A 46 1.71 -2.93 4.82
C GLY A 46 1.19 -3.60 6.10
N LYS A 47 0.51 -2.86 6.98
CA LYS A 47 -0.19 -3.44 8.14
C LYS A 47 -1.53 -4.07 7.77
N ALA A 48 -2.21 -3.57 6.74
CA ALA A 48 -3.53 -4.04 6.32
C ALA A 48 -3.44 -5.35 5.53
N ILE A 49 -2.39 -5.55 4.72
CA ILE A 49 -2.17 -6.79 3.95
C ILE A 49 -1.80 -7.93 4.90
N THR A 50 -2.80 -8.71 5.28
CA THR A 50 -2.63 -9.81 6.26
C THR A 50 -3.42 -11.04 5.88
N THR A 51 -4.71 -10.88 5.58
CA THR A 51 -5.61 -11.99 5.20
C THR A 51 -6.71 -11.44 4.31
N ASP A 52 -7.25 -12.28 3.44
CA ASP A 52 -8.50 -12.02 2.73
C ASP A 52 -9.54 -13.00 3.24
N ARG A 53 -10.56 -12.48 3.91
CA ARG A 53 -11.61 -13.28 4.56
C ARG A 53 -12.85 -13.45 3.67
N ILE A 54 -12.96 -12.66 2.60
CA ILE A 54 -14.14 -12.66 1.75
C ILE A 54 -13.93 -13.65 0.62
N ASP A 55 -12.86 -13.48 -0.16
CA ASP A 55 -12.59 -14.33 -1.32
C ASP A 55 -11.56 -15.41 -1.04
N GLY A 56 -10.85 -15.34 0.09
CA GLY A 56 -9.86 -16.34 0.51
C GLY A 56 -8.64 -16.42 -0.43
N TYR A 57 -8.25 -15.29 -1.04
CA TYR A 57 -7.16 -15.25 -2.04
C TYR A 57 -5.88 -15.95 -1.56
N PHE A 58 -5.43 -15.66 -0.33
CA PHE A 58 -4.19 -16.20 0.23
C PHE A 58 -4.22 -17.72 0.48
N ASP A 59 -5.41 -18.31 0.60
CA ASP A 59 -5.57 -19.76 0.69
C ASP A 59 -5.51 -20.43 -0.69
N LYS A 60 -5.83 -19.69 -1.74
CA LYS A 60 -5.95 -20.19 -3.11
C LYS A 60 -4.69 -19.99 -3.95
N VAL A 61 -3.92 -18.92 -3.69
CA VAL A 61 -2.72 -18.60 -4.46
C VAL A 61 -1.70 -19.76 -4.39
N ASN A 62 -1.18 -20.16 -5.54
CA ASN A 62 -0.24 -21.28 -5.65
C ASN A 62 1.22 -20.81 -5.65
N VAL A 63 2.16 -21.77 -5.52
CA VAL A 63 3.59 -21.47 -5.43
C VAL A 63 4.10 -20.73 -6.67
N SER A 64 3.66 -21.14 -7.86
CA SER A 64 4.07 -20.51 -9.11
C SER A 64 3.63 -19.06 -9.20
N GLU A 65 2.38 -18.75 -8.84
CA GLU A 65 1.84 -17.38 -8.84
C GLU A 65 2.61 -16.48 -7.86
N MET A 66 2.89 -16.98 -6.65
CA MET A 66 3.68 -16.24 -5.66
C MET A 66 5.10 -15.99 -6.16
N SER A 67 5.76 -17.01 -6.71
CA SER A 67 7.11 -16.91 -7.28
C SER A 67 7.18 -15.90 -8.43
N ILE A 68 6.18 -15.88 -9.32
CA ILE A 68 6.10 -14.90 -10.42
C ILE A 68 6.02 -13.48 -9.86
N GLN A 69 5.09 -13.22 -8.93
CA GLN A 69 4.92 -11.87 -8.39
C GLN A 69 6.12 -11.39 -7.58
N MET A 70 6.84 -12.31 -6.90
CA MET A 70 8.07 -12.01 -6.19
C MET A 70 9.31 -11.93 -7.10
N GLN A 71 9.18 -12.25 -8.40
CA GLN A 71 10.31 -12.40 -9.33
C GLN A 71 11.38 -13.39 -8.83
N GLN A 72 10.95 -14.49 -8.21
CA GLN A 72 11.84 -15.51 -7.67
C GLN A 72 11.65 -16.86 -8.39
N PRO A 73 12.73 -17.62 -8.62
CA PRO A 73 12.60 -18.97 -9.14
C PRO A 73 11.84 -19.85 -8.14
N ILE A 74 11.14 -20.86 -8.66
CA ILE A 74 10.50 -21.88 -7.82
C ILE A 74 11.59 -22.74 -7.19
N ASP A 75 11.64 -22.77 -5.86
CA ASP A 75 12.56 -23.60 -5.10
C ASP A 75 11.87 -24.91 -4.69
N PRO A 76 12.27 -26.08 -5.24
CA PRO A 76 11.65 -27.36 -4.90
C PRO A 76 11.90 -27.78 -3.44
N GLY A 77 12.83 -27.15 -2.73
CA GLY A 77 13.07 -27.37 -1.31
C GLY A 77 12.11 -26.62 -0.38
N LYS A 78 11.34 -25.65 -0.89
CA LYS A 78 10.39 -24.87 -0.08
C LYS A 78 8.98 -25.45 -0.14
N THR A 79 8.33 -25.49 1.01
CA THR A 79 6.89 -25.82 1.09
C THR A 79 6.05 -24.62 0.64
N ARG A 80 4.81 -24.86 0.20
CA ARG A 80 3.85 -23.77 -0.06
C ARG A 80 3.71 -22.83 1.13
N ALA A 81 3.68 -23.37 2.35
CA ALA A 81 3.54 -22.55 3.57
C ALA A 81 4.72 -21.57 3.75
N THR A 82 5.94 -22.02 3.47
CA THR A 82 7.14 -21.17 3.51
C THR A 82 7.06 -20.06 2.48
N VAL A 83 6.78 -20.40 1.21
CA VAL A 83 6.66 -19.42 0.12
C VAL A 83 5.52 -18.43 0.39
N HIS A 84 4.42 -18.91 0.97
CA HIS A 84 3.30 -18.06 1.36
C HIS A 84 3.67 -17.01 2.40
N GLN A 85 4.45 -17.37 3.43
CA GLN A 85 4.91 -16.38 4.41
C GLN A 85 5.84 -15.35 3.78
N GLU A 86 6.76 -15.78 2.92
CA GLU A 86 7.66 -14.87 2.17
C GLU A 86 6.86 -13.93 1.27
N TYR A 87 5.86 -14.45 0.58
CA TYR A 87 4.97 -13.68 -0.28
C TYR A 87 4.18 -12.61 0.48
N ILE A 88 3.63 -12.95 1.65
CA ILE A 88 2.98 -11.95 2.51
C ILE A 88 3.97 -10.85 2.90
N GLN A 89 5.21 -11.19 3.29
CA GLN A 89 6.21 -10.18 3.64
C GLN A 89 6.59 -9.31 2.43
N TYR A 90 6.74 -9.92 1.26
CA TYR A 90 6.97 -9.20 0.01
C TYR A 90 5.86 -8.18 -0.24
N LEU A 91 4.59 -8.59 -0.23
CA LEU A 91 3.45 -7.69 -0.47
C LEU A 91 3.39 -6.55 0.55
N LYS A 92 3.78 -6.78 1.81
CA LYS A 92 3.85 -5.73 2.83
C LYS A 92 4.93 -4.68 2.56
N THR A 93 5.96 -5.05 1.79
CA THR A 93 7.01 -4.12 1.35
C THR A 93 6.73 -3.53 -0.02
N ASP A 94 5.92 -4.20 -0.85
CA ASP A 94 5.47 -3.75 -2.15
C ASP A 94 4.23 -2.86 -2.05
N VAL A 95 4.30 -1.83 -1.20
CA VAL A 95 3.24 -0.85 -1.04
C VAL A 95 3.79 0.56 -1.06
N GLU A 96 3.01 1.47 -1.62
CA GLU A 96 3.30 2.90 -1.62
C GLU A 96 2.07 3.72 -1.25
N GLY A 97 2.30 4.98 -0.89
CA GLY A 97 1.22 5.94 -0.68
C GLY A 97 0.73 6.51 -2.01
N PHE A 98 -0.48 7.08 -1.98
CA PHE A 98 -1.00 7.87 -3.09
C PHE A 98 -0.40 9.28 -3.05
N THR A 99 -0.03 9.83 -4.20
CA THR A 99 0.21 11.29 -4.29
C THR A 99 -1.10 12.06 -4.13
N ALA A 100 -1.03 13.38 -3.95
CA ALA A 100 -2.23 14.21 -3.86
C ALA A 100 -3.10 14.13 -5.13
N GLU A 101 -2.44 14.12 -6.30
CA GLU A 101 -3.09 14.01 -7.61
C GLU A 101 -3.76 12.65 -7.78
N GLU A 102 -3.05 11.57 -7.45
CA GLU A 102 -3.59 10.20 -7.50
C GLU A 102 -4.77 10.04 -6.54
N ALA A 103 -4.64 10.54 -5.32
CA ALA A 103 -5.70 10.47 -4.31
C ALA A 103 -6.96 11.27 -4.72
N SER A 104 -6.80 12.35 -5.48
CA SER A 104 -7.91 13.11 -6.08
C SER A 104 -8.58 12.32 -7.20
N PHE A 105 -7.78 11.73 -8.09
CA PHE A 105 -8.27 10.89 -9.19
C PHE A 105 -9.03 9.65 -8.68
N VAL A 106 -8.43 8.91 -7.74
CA VAL A 106 -9.03 7.73 -7.12
C VAL A 106 -10.32 8.10 -6.36
N GLU A 107 -10.36 9.25 -5.69
CA GLU A 107 -11.60 9.71 -5.06
C GLU A 107 -12.74 9.84 -6.08
N GLY A 108 -12.48 10.42 -7.25
CA GLY A 108 -13.48 10.51 -8.32
C GLY A 108 -13.98 9.13 -8.78
N ILE A 109 -13.08 8.15 -8.89
CA ILE A 109 -13.43 6.76 -9.25
C ILE A 109 -14.29 6.14 -8.14
N ILE A 110 -13.87 6.21 -6.89
CA ILE A 110 -14.57 5.54 -5.79
C ILE A 110 -15.94 6.16 -5.54
N ARG A 111 -16.13 7.46 -5.78
CA ARG A 111 -17.45 8.08 -5.75
C ARG A 111 -18.41 7.48 -6.79
N LYS A 112 -17.91 7.18 -8.00
CA LYS A 112 -18.70 6.48 -9.04
C LYS A 112 -18.98 5.03 -8.63
N VAL A 113 -17.97 4.33 -8.11
CA VAL A 113 -18.15 2.96 -7.60
C VAL A 113 -19.21 2.92 -6.50
N TYR A 114 -19.19 3.86 -5.56
CA TYR A 114 -20.22 3.99 -4.52
C TYR A 114 -21.60 4.17 -5.14
N GLN A 115 -21.78 5.14 -6.05
CA GLN A 115 -23.07 5.38 -6.70
C GLN A 115 -23.60 4.12 -7.39
N THR A 116 -22.82 3.53 -8.30
CA THR A 116 -23.23 2.34 -9.07
C THR A 116 -23.49 1.14 -8.17
N SER A 117 -22.63 0.86 -7.19
CA SER A 117 -22.82 -0.27 -6.28
C SER A 117 -24.07 -0.10 -5.42
N THR A 118 -24.36 1.12 -4.94
CA THR A 118 -25.57 1.38 -4.15
C THR A 118 -26.86 1.30 -4.95
N GLU A 119 -26.84 1.64 -6.24
CA GLU A 119 -27.98 1.47 -7.15
C GLU A 119 -28.28 0.00 -7.42
N VAL A 120 -27.24 -0.83 -7.57
CA VAL A 120 -27.39 -2.28 -7.79
C VAL A 120 -27.84 -2.98 -6.50
N ALA A 121 -27.08 -2.80 -5.42
CA ALA A 121 -27.36 -3.39 -4.12
C ALA A 121 -26.53 -2.69 -3.01
N PRO A 122 -27.15 -2.02 -2.03
CA PRO A 122 -26.45 -1.23 -1.02
C PRO A 122 -25.38 -1.95 -0.19
N TYR A 123 -25.46 -3.28 -0.09
CA TYR A 123 -24.49 -4.09 0.65
C TYR A 123 -23.19 -4.36 -0.12
N LEU A 124 -23.14 -4.11 -1.44
CA LEU A 124 -21.93 -4.31 -2.24
C LEU A 124 -20.83 -3.33 -1.86
N PHE A 125 -21.19 -2.12 -1.42
CA PHE A 125 -20.23 -1.19 -0.85
C PHE A 125 -20.10 -1.43 0.65
N THR A 126 -18.93 -1.94 1.06
CA THR A 126 -18.61 -2.20 2.46
C THR A 126 -18.65 -0.93 3.33
N ASP A 127 -18.87 -1.08 4.63
CA ASP A 127 -18.93 0.05 5.56
C ASP A 127 -17.60 0.81 5.66
N THR A 128 -16.49 0.07 5.57
CA THR A 128 -15.14 0.64 5.52
C THR A 128 -14.34 -0.07 4.46
N MET A 129 -14.08 0.62 3.37
CA MET A 129 -13.17 0.14 2.33
C MET A 129 -11.77 0.67 2.60
N LYS A 130 -10.77 -0.20 2.56
CA LYS A 130 -9.36 0.17 2.63
C LYS A 130 -8.74 -0.04 1.26
N LEU A 131 -8.29 1.04 0.65
CA LEU A 131 -7.57 1.01 -0.62
C LEU A 131 -6.08 1.16 -0.36
N LEU A 132 -5.33 0.30 -1.02
CA LEU A 132 -3.88 0.24 -0.97
C LEU A 132 -3.35 0.33 -2.40
N LYS A 133 -2.12 0.82 -2.52
CA LYS A 133 -1.40 0.93 -3.79
C LYS A 133 -0.15 0.07 -3.69
N THR A 134 0.04 -0.81 -4.68
CA THR A 134 1.27 -1.60 -4.82
C THR A 134 2.25 -0.88 -5.72
N THR A 135 3.56 -1.11 -5.57
CA THR A 135 4.55 -0.47 -6.46
C THR A 135 4.60 -1.12 -7.84
N GLY A 136 4.01 -2.31 -7.98
CA GLY A 136 3.84 -2.96 -9.28
C GLY A 136 5.15 -3.48 -9.87
N ARG A 137 6.18 -3.69 -9.04
CA ARG A 137 7.46 -4.27 -9.46
C ARG A 137 7.33 -5.80 -9.58
N HIS A 138 6.57 -6.23 -10.58
CA HIS A 138 6.32 -7.63 -10.91
C HIS A 138 6.81 -7.95 -12.32
#